data_AF-A0A4Y2ELI0-F1
#
_entry.id   AF-A0A4Y2ELI0-F1
#
_cell.length_a   1.000
_cell.length_b   1.000
_cell.length_c   1.000
_cell.angle_alpha   90.00
_cell.angle_beta   90.00
_cell.angle_gamma   90.00
#
_symmetry.space_group_name_H-M   'P 1'
#
loop_
_entity.id
_entity.type
_entity.pdbx_description
1 polymer ?
#
loop_
_entity_poly.entity_id
_entity_poly.type
_entity_poly.pdbx_seq_one_letter_code
_entity_poly.pdbx_strand_id
1 'polypeptide(L)'
;MVGEPVENFIMDSGASTHMCNKGEWFEEIKPFSGTVACASKNDVLKVEDIGTVPGTLNGRKVIITDVLYVPELNGQLISVKNIQKTGYSVIFKNDVAFIEKNREKFEFARLNENGQYVSQFEPTKASTYFVNHSAELWHGRMGHSFNKVLKEMGLPVSESPSSFCEECV
;
A
#
# COMPACT_ATOMS: atom_id res chain seq x y z
N MET A 1 8.94 25.24 4.04
CA MET A 1 9.74 24.01 4.05
C MET A 1 8.82 22.89 3.64
N VAL A 2 8.92 22.43 2.39
CA VAL A 2 8.16 21.28 1.90
C VAL A 2 9.02 20.08 2.28
N GLY A 3 8.56 19.27 3.24
CA GLY A 3 9.28 18.07 3.66
C GLY A 3 9.46 17.16 2.45
N GLU A 4 10.67 16.64 2.25
CA GLU A 4 10.92 15.65 1.21
C GLU A 4 9.93 14.48 1.37
N PRO A 5 9.39 13.93 0.27
CA PRO A 5 8.53 12.77 0.35
C PRO A 5 9.32 11.64 1.03
N VAL A 6 8.84 11.20 2.19
CA VAL A 6 9.46 10.08 2.88
C VAL A 6 9.29 8.86 1.98
N GLU A 7 10.39 8.36 1.43
CA GLU A 7 10.38 7.12 0.64
C GLU A 7 10.28 5.88 1.54
N ASN A 8 10.51 6.03 2.84
CA ASN A 8 10.49 4.93 3.79
C ASN A 8 9.25 4.98 4.67
N PHE A 9 8.80 3.81 5.13
CA PHE A 9 7.70 3.73 6.07
C PHE A 9 8.04 4.40 7.41
N ILE A 10 7.10 5.19 7.93
CA ILE A 10 7.15 5.71 9.30
C ILE A 10 6.40 4.75 10.23
N MET A 11 7.07 4.32 11.31
CA MET A 11 6.40 3.60 12.40
C MET A 11 5.61 4.60 13.24
N ASP A 12 4.28 4.43 13.24
CA ASP A 12 3.35 5.38 13.84
C ASP A 12 2.36 4.65 14.76
N SER A 13 2.30 5.07 16.03
CA SER A 13 1.35 4.55 17.00
C SER A 13 -0.04 5.19 16.88
N GLY A 14 -0.14 6.37 16.25
CA GLY A 14 -1.39 7.04 15.93
C GLY A 14 -2.08 6.46 14.69
N ALA A 15 -1.34 5.77 13.82
CA ALA A 15 -1.90 5.12 12.64
C ALA A 15 -2.83 3.95 13.03
N SER A 16 -4.06 3.98 12.52
CA SER A 16 -5.07 2.96 12.77
C SER A 16 -4.75 1.61 12.12
N THR A 17 -4.03 1.63 10.99
CA THR A 17 -3.60 0.46 10.21
C THR A 17 -2.36 0.79 9.38
N HIS A 18 -1.78 -0.20 8.70
CA HIS A 18 -0.71 0.02 7.72
C HIS A 18 -1.27 0.72 6.47
N MET A 19 -0.54 1.70 5.94
CA MET A 19 -0.96 2.45 4.75
C MET A 19 0.23 2.77 3.85
N CYS A 20 0.00 2.74 2.54
CA CYS A 20 1.02 3.01 1.54
C CYS A 20 0.39 3.71 0.32
N ASN A 21 1.10 4.66 -0.27
CA ASN A 21 0.69 5.35 -1.51
C ASN A 21 1.47 4.88 -2.75
N LYS A 22 2.35 3.88 -2.61
CA LYS A 22 3.16 3.32 -3.70
C LYS A 22 2.54 2.02 -4.18
N GLY A 23 1.74 2.11 -5.22
CA GLY A 23 1.08 0.93 -5.82
C GLY A 23 2.10 -0.12 -6.25
N GLU A 24 3.23 0.29 -6.82
CA GLU A 24 4.28 -0.60 -7.31
C GLU A 24 4.95 -1.49 -6.25
N TRP A 25 4.68 -1.27 -4.96
CA TRP A 25 5.20 -2.11 -3.87
C TRP A 25 4.25 -3.25 -3.47
N PHE A 26 3.03 -3.27 -4.00
CA PHE A 26 2.06 -4.31 -3.65
C PHE A 26 2.24 -5.54 -4.54
N GLU A 27 2.42 -6.72 -3.92
CA GLU A 27 2.50 -8.00 -4.62
C GLU A 27 1.12 -8.63 -4.78
N GLU A 28 0.41 -8.82 -3.66
CA GLU A 28 -1.00 -9.19 -3.67
C GLU A 28 -1.84 -7.95 -3.37
N ILE A 29 -2.79 -7.62 -4.23
CA ILE A 29 -3.69 -6.49 -4.03
C ILE A 29 -5.11 -6.89 -4.41
N LYS A 30 -6.07 -6.46 -3.61
CA LYS A 30 -7.49 -6.73 -3.83
C LYS A 30 -8.31 -5.45 -3.62
N PRO A 31 -9.35 -5.23 -4.46
CA PRO A 31 -10.23 -4.08 -4.31
C PRO A 31 -10.77 -3.95 -2.89
N PHE A 32 -10.63 -2.76 -2.32
CA PHE A 32 -11.14 -2.45 -1.00
C PHE A 32 -11.54 -0.98 -0.94
N SER A 33 -12.85 -0.74 -0.94
CA SER A 33 -13.38 0.60 -0.82
C SER A 33 -13.56 0.97 0.65
N GLY A 34 -12.96 2.08 1.03
CA GLY A 34 -13.09 2.64 2.37
C GLY A 34 -12.51 4.04 2.43
N THR A 35 -12.43 4.57 3.63
CA THR A 35 -11.84 5.88 3.87
C THR A 35 -11.00 5.87 5.13
N VAL A 36 -9.94 6.68 5.15
CA VAL A 36 -9.11 6.92 6.33
C VAL A 36 -9.15 8.41 6.66
N ALA A 37 -9.34 8.73 7.94
CA ALA A 37 -9.32 10.11 8.41
C ALA A 37 -7.88 10.54 8.74
N CYS A 38 -7.46 11.70 8.22
CA CYS A 38 -6.17 12.29 8.54
C CYS A 38 -6.29 13.30 9.68
N ALA A 39 -5.45 13.13 10.71
CA ALA A 39 -5.45 13.98 11.89
C ALA A 39 -5.13 15.46 11.59
N SER A 40 -4.39 15.76 10.52
CA SER A 40 -3.84 17.09 10.25
C SER A 40 -4.80 18.07 9.57
N LYS A 41 -5.84 17.60 8.87
CA LYS A 41 -6.63 18.47 7.99
C LYS A 41 -8.14 18.29 8.06
N ASN A 42 -8.64 17.39 8.93
CA ASN A 42 -10.04 16.96 8.88
C ASN A 42 -10.42 16.40 7.49
N ASP A 43 -9.41 15.93 6.75
CA ASP A 43 -9.52 15.36 5.42
C ASP A 43 -9.76 13.86 5.55
N VAL A 44 -10.63 13.36 4.68
CA VAL A 44 -10.94 11.94 4.55
C VAL A 44 -10.34 11.48 3.23
N LEU A 45 -9.35 10.58 3.30
CA LEU A 45 -8.70 10.04 2.12
C LEU A 45 -9.37 8.75 1.68
N LYS A 46 -9.51 8.57 0.36
CA LYS A 46 -10.08 7.37 -0.24
C LYS A 46 -9.07 6.23 -0.20
N VAL A 47 -9.53 5.07 0.25
CA VAL A 47 -8.82 3.80 0.13
C VAL A 47 -9.30 3.11 -1.14
N GLU A 48 -8.36 2.65 -1.96
CA GLU A 48 -8.70 1.96 -3.22
C GLU A 48 -8.57 0.45 -3.11
N ASP A 49 -7.54 -0.01 -2.42
CA ASP A 49 -7.21 -1.43 -2.29
C ASP A 49 -6.61 -1.78 -0.94
N ILE A 50 -6.52 -3.08 -0.67
CA ILE A 50 -5.77 -3.65 0.44
C ILE A 50 -4.88 -4.79 -0.07
N GLY A 51 -3.69 -4.92 0.50
CA GLY A 51 -2.74 -5.91 -0.01
C GLY A 51 -1.55 -6.17 0.89
N THR A 52 -0.53 -6.78 0.28
CA THR A 52 0.73 -7.14 0.92
C THR A 52 1.88 -6.38 0.27
N VAL A 53 2.82 -5.94 1.11
CA VAL A 53 4.05 -5.28 0.67
C VAL A 53 5.23 -6.15 1.10
N PRO A 54 5.84 -6.92 0.18
CA PRO A 54 7.07 -7.65 0.47
C PRO A 54 8.27 -6.72 0.46
N GLY A 55 9.31 -7.10 1.19
CA GLY A 55 10.55 -6.36 1.25
C GLY A 55 11.61 -7.07 2.07
N THR A 56 12.67 -6.33 2.38
CA THR A 56 13.70 -6.80 3.28
C THR A 56 13.89 -5.86 4.45
N LEU A 57 14.18 -6.42 5.63
CA LEU A 57 14.58 -5.68 6.82
C LEU A 57 15.88 -6.28 7.32
N ASN A 58 16.96 -5.52 7.30
CA ASN A 58 18.28 -5.99 7.74
C ASN A 58 18.69 -7.33 7.08
N GLY A 59 18.46 -7.44 5.77
CA GLY A 59 18.76 -8.64 4.96
C GLY A 59 17.76 -9.80 5.11
N ARG A 60 16.74 -9.68 5.97
CA ARG A 60 15.70 -10.71 6.15
C ARG A 60 14.49 -10.37 5.30
N LYS A 61 13.91 -11.37 4.63
CA LYS A 61 12.63 -11.19 3.93
C LYS A 61 11.51 -10.97 4.93
N VAL A 62 10.73 -9.91 4.71
CA VAL A 62 9.58 -9.52 5.52
C VAL A 62 8.43 -9.19 4.58
N ILE A 63 7.21 -9.53 4.98
CA ILE A 63 5.99 -9.15 4.27
C ILE A 63 5.11 -8.41 5.26
N ILE A 64 4.72 -7.18 4.90
CA ILE A 64 3.72 -6.43 5.64
C ILE A 64 2.37 -6.76 5.03
N THR A 65 1.46 -7.32 5.81
CA THR A 65 0.11 -7.70 5.37
C THR A 65 -0.91 -6.64 5.75
N ASP A 66 -2.08 -6.70 5.11
CA ASP A 66 -3.22 -5.83 5.40
C ASP A 66 -2.89 -4.33 5.29
N VAL A 67 -2.07 -4.00 4.28
CA VAL A 67 -1.67 -2.63 3.97
C VAL A 67 -2.75 -2.00 3.10
N LEU A 68 -3.28 -0.85 3.52
CA LEU A 68 -4.21 -0.08 2.70
C LEU A 68 -3.45 0.72 1.64
N TYR A 69 -3.90 0.63 0.40
CA TYR A 69 -3.45 1.52 -0.67
C TYR A 69 -4.27 2.80 -0.66
N VAL A 70 -3.59 3.92 -0.42
CA VAL A 70 -4.18 5.26 -0.28
C VAL A 70 -3.37 6.22 -1.16
N PRO A 71 -3.75 6.45 -2.43
CA PRO A 71 -2.95 7.22 -3.39
C PRO A 71 -2.62 8.65 -2.91
N GLU A 72 -3.59 9.29 -2.24
CA GLU A 72 -3.46 10.68 -1.76
C GLU A 72 -2.75 10.81 -0.41
N LEU A 73 -2.30 9.69 0.18
CA LEU A 73 -1.56 9.72 1.44
C LEU A 73 -0.19 10.36 1.24
N ASN A 74 0.21 11.23 2.17
CA ASN A 74 1.53 11.84 2.17
C ASN A 74 2.52 10.98 2.98
N GLY A 75 3.14 10.00 2.32
CA GLY A 75 4.06 9.05 2.94
C GLY A 75 3.40 7.70 3.22
N GLN A 76 4.10 6.83 3.93
CA GLN A 76 3.69 5.46 4.20
C GLN A 76 3.82 5.18 5.69
N LEU A 77 2.84 4.49 6.25
CA LEU A 77 2.69 4.34 7.70
C LEU A 77 2.64 2.86 8.08
N ILE A 78 3.38 2.53 9.13
CA ILE A 78 3.33 1.24 9.79
C ILE A 78 2.71 1.42 11.16
N SER A 79 1.46 0.95 11.31
CA SER A 79 0.77 0.96 12.59
C SER A 79 1.43 0.04 13.60
N VAL A 80 1.86 0.63 14.73
CA VAL A 80 2.36 -0.12 15.89
C VAL A 80 1.29 -1.09 16.40
N LYS A 81 0.02 -0.67 16.40
CA LYS A 81 -1.11 -1.51 16.82
C LYS A 81 -1.22 -2.78 15.97
N ASN A 82 -1.07 -2.68 14.65
CA ASN A 82 -1.14 -3.87 13.79
C ASN A 82 0.08 -4.78 13.97
N ILE A 83 1.29 -4.23 14.19
CA ILE A 83 2.44 -5.05 14.57
C ILE A 83 2.13 -5.86 15.84
N GLN A 84 1.58 -5.21 16.87
CA GLN A 84 1.25 -5.89 18.13
C GLN A 84 0.18 -6.96 17.98
N LYS A 85 -0.83 -6.77 17.12
CA LYS A 85 -1.84 -7.80 16.82
C LYS A 85 -1.25 -9.09 16.25
N THR A 86 -0.11 -9.01 15.56
CA THR A 86 0.60 -10.19 15.04
C THR A 86 1.50 -10.88 16.08
N GLY A 87 1.45 -10.42 17.34
CA GLY A 87 2.14 -11.00 18.49
C GLY A 87 3.57 -10.51 18.69
N TYR A 88 3.97 -9.40 18.05
CA TYR A 88 5.26 -8.75 18.29
C TYR A 88 5.12 -7.67 19.38
N SER A 89 6.13 -7.55 20.22
CA SER A 89 6.34 -6.38 21.07
C SER A 89 7.05 -5.28 20.29
N VAL A 90 6.71 -4.02 20.54
CA VAL A 90 7.43 -2.86 20.01
C VAL A 90 8.09 -2.13 21.17
N ILE A 91 9.41 -1.93 21.09
CA ILE A 91 10.23 -1.37 22.16
C ILE A 91 10.97 -0.16 21.62
N PHE A 92 10.67 1.02 22.14
CA PHE A 92 11.39 2.26 21.83
C PHE A 92 12.47 2.49 22.88
N LYS A 93 13.74 2.55 22.47
CA LYS A 93 14.87 2.78 23.37
C LYS A 93 16.06 3.33 22.62
N ASN A 94 16.70 4.37 23.16
CA ASN A 94 17.91 4.99 22.61
C ASN A 94 17.73 5.40 21.14
N ASP A 95 16.64 6.09 20.83
CA ASP A 95 16.32 6.56 19.46
C ASP A 95 16.15 5.45 18.41
N VAL A 96 15.93 4.22 18.87
CA VAL A 96 15.67 3.05 18.03
C VAL A 96 14.35 2.38 18.43
N ALA A 97 13.56 2.02 17.43
CA ALA A 97 12.40 1.16 17.60
C ALA A 97 12.76 -0.28 17.23
N PHE A 98 12.55 -1.19 18.18
CA PHE A 98 12.76 -2.60 18.01
C PHE A 98 11.44 -3.35 17.95
N ILE A 99 11.36 -4.40 17.12
CA ILE A 99 10.31 -5.40 17.17
C ILE A 99 10.86 -6.68 17.80
N GLU A 100 10.08 -7.31 18.68
CA GLU A 100 10.50 -8.52 19.39
C GLU A 100 9.41 -9.58 19.40
N LYS A 101 9.77 -10.82 19.09
CA LYS A 101 8.88 -12.00 19.21
C LYS A 101 9.72 -13.24 19.48
N ASN A 102 9.27 -14.12 20.37
CA ASN A 102 9.95 -15.38 20.70
C ASN A 102 11.43 -15.21 21.09
N ARG A 103 11.79 -14.13 21.80
CA ARG A 103 13.17 -13.74 22.17
C ARG A 103 14.07 -13.32 21.00
N GLU A 104 13.54 -13.24 19.79
CA GLU A 104 14.21 -12.60 18.67
C GLU A 104 13.85 -11.12 18.63
N LYS A 105 14.86 -10.27 18.58
CA LYS A 105 14.72 -8.81 18.59
C LYS A 105 15.39 -8.24 17.36
N PHE A 106 14.66 -7.39 16.63
CA PHE A 106 15.13 -6.72 15.42
C PHE A 106 15.01 -5.23 15.57
N GLU A 107 16.03 -4.53 15.09
CA GLU A 107 15.91 -3.11 14.82
C GLU A 107 14.98 -2.92 13.61
N PHE A 108 13.95 -2.10 13.80
CA PHE A 108 12.92 -1.88 12.77
C PHE A 108 12.97 -0.47 12.20
N ALA A 109 13.19 0.52 13.07
CA ALA A 109 13.21 1.92 12.69
C ALA A 109 14.14 2.74 13.60
N ARG A 110 14.60 3.89 13.11
CA ARG A 110 15.39 4.86 13.86
C ARG A 110 14.71 6.22 13.88
N LEU A 111 14.89 6.96 14.97
CA LEU A 111 14.42 8.32 15.09
C LEU A 111 15.23 9.23 14.15
N ASN A 112 14.54 10.03 13.34
CA ASN A 112 15.16 11.08 12.53
C ASN A 112 15.10 12.45 13.24
N GLU A 113 15.70 13.47 12.62
CA GLU A 113 15.72 14.84 13.13
C GLU A 113 14.30 15.46 13.24
N ASN A 114 13.33 14.93 12.50
CA ASN A 114 11.93 15.37 12.53
C ASN A 114 11.11 14.67 13.63
N GLY A 115 11.75 13.86 14.49
CA GLY A 115 11.07 13.16 15.58
C GLY A 115 10.21 11.97 15.12
N GLN A 116 10.46 11.42 13.94
CA GLN A 116 9.74 10.29 13.38
C GLN A 116 10.62 9.03 13.37
N TYR A 117 10.02 7.87 13.66
CA TYR A 117 10.70 6.58 13.54
C TYR A 117 10.64 6.09 12.10
N VAL A 118 11.70 6.31 11.34
CA VAL A 118 11.83 5.89 9.94
C VAL A 118 12.31 4.45 9.88
N SER A 119 11.56 3.59 9.19
CA SER A 119 11.88 2.17 9.05
C SER A 119 13.08 1.93 8.14
N GLN A 120 13.81 0.86 8.44
CA GLN A 120 14.84 0.26 7.57
C GLN A 120 14.25 -0.80 6.62
N PHE A 121 12.93 -0.96 6.60
CA PHE A 121 12.26 -1.85 5.68
C PHE A 121 12.39 -1.31 4.25
N GLU A 122 12.95 -2.13 3.37
CA GLU A 122 13.15 -1.85 1.95
C GLU A 122 12.12 -2.62 1.13
N PRO A 123 11.06 -1.96 0.61
CA PRO A 123 10.04 -2.62 -0.19
C PRO A 123 10.62 -3.16 -1.50
N THR A 124 10.18 -4.34 -1.91
CA THR A 124 10.51 -4.87 -3.23
C THR A 124 9.47 -4.37 -4.21
N LYS A 125 9.91 -3.79 -5.34
CA LYS A 125 8.99 -3.45 -6.44
C LYS A 125 8.39 -4.74 -6.98
N ALA A 126 7.08 -4.88 -6.84
CA ALA A 126 6.36 -6.02 -7.38
C ALA A 126 6.21 -5.83 -8.90
N SER A 127 6.57 -6.84 -9.67
CA SER A 127 6.44 -6.84 -11.13
C SER A 127 4.98 -6.95 -11.60
N THR A 128 4.05 -7.25 -10.69
CA THR A 128 2.64 -7.56 -10.97
C THR A 128 1.67 -6.60 -10.28
N TYR A 129 1.98 -5.31 -10.20
CA TYR A 129 0.95 -4.33 -9.82
C TYR A 129 -0.16 -4.37 -10.89
N PHE A 130 -1.24 -5.07 -10.58
CA PHE A 130 -2.49 -4.97 -11.31
C PHE A 130 -3.04 -3.58 -11.02
N VAL A 131 -2.59 -2.59 -11.79
CA VAL A 131 -3.41 -1.40 -12.02
C VAL A 131 -4.76 -1.97 -12.44
N ASN A 132 -5.84 -1.60 -11.74
CA ASN A 132 -7.18 -1.79 -12.25
C ASN A 132 -7.27 -0.95 -13.53
N HIS A 133 -6.76 -1.53 -14.61
CA HIS A 133 -6.77 -0.95 -15.92
C HIS A 133 -8.23 -0.74 -16.27
N SER A 134 -8.56 0.47 -16.75
CA SER A 134 -9.92 0.75 -17.19
C SER A 134 -10.37 -0.33 -18.17
N ALA A 135 -11.67 -0.59 -18.21
CA ALA A 135 -12.25 -1.51 -19.18
C ALA A 135 -11.81 -1.18 -20.62
N GLU A 136 -11.62 0.11 -20.94
CA GLU A 136 -11.10 0.58 -22.22
C GLU A 136 -9.67 0.11 -22.50
N LEU A 137 -8.80 0.08 -21.49
CA LEU A 137 -7.42 -0.35 -21.66
C LEU A 137 -7.32 -1.86 -21.89
N TRP A 138 -8.14 -2.65 -21.20
CA TRP A 138 -8.28 -4.09 -21.49
C TRP A 138 -8.94 -4.35 -22.84
N HIS A 139 -9.95 -3.55 -23.20
CA HIS A 139 -10.59 -3.60 -24.50
C HIS A 139 -9.57 -3.37 -25.63
N GLY A 140 -8.74 -2.31 -25.56
CA GLY A 140 -7.70 -2.04 -26.56
C GLY A 140 -6.61 -3.13 -26.60
N ARG A 141 -6.11 -3.61 -25.46
CA ARG A 141 -5.09 -4.68 -25.40
C ARG A 141 -5.55 -5.99 -26.04
N MET A 142 -6.84 -6.29 -25.91
CA MET A 142 -7.45 -7.48 -26.50
C MET A 142 -7.92 -7.24 -27.93
N GLY A 143 -7.41 -6.21 -28.60
CA GLY A 143 -7.74 -5.88 -29.99
C GLY A 143 -9.20 -5.48 -30.15
N HIS A 144 -9.72 -4.68 -29.22
CA HIS A 144 -11.10 -4.22 -29.21
C HIS A 144 -12.14 -5.35 -29.12
N SER A 145 -11.78 -6.41 -28.39
CA SER A 145 -12.67 -7.54 -28.16
C SER A 145 -13.99 -7.11 -27.55
N PHE A 146 -15.08 -7.75 -28.00
CA PHE A 146 -16.42 -7.52 -27.48
C PHE A 146 -16.47 -7.72 -25.96
N ASN A 147 -17.18 -6.83 -25.25
CA ASN A 147 -17.33 -6.92 -23.78
C ASN A 147 -17.82 -8.30 -23.31
N LYS A 148 -18.61 -9.00 -24.13
CA LYS A 148 -19.04 -10.37 -23.82
C LYS A 148 -17.84 -11.33 -23.66
N VAL A 149 -16.86 -11.27 -24.56
CA VAL A 149 -15.65 -12.12 -24.53
C VAL A 149 -14.78 -11.75 -23.34
N LEU A 150 -14.59 -10.46 -23.07
CA LEU A 150 -13.84 -9.97 -21.91
C LEU A 150 -14.49 -10.43 -20.59
N LYS A 151 -15.83 -10.41 -20.52
CA LYS A 151 -16.60 -10.88 -19.37
C LYS A 151 -16.48 -12.39 -19.16
N GLU A 152 -16.49 -13.18 -20.23
CA GLU A 152 -16.24 -14.63 -20.18
C GLU A 152 -14.82 -14.95 -19.69
N MET A 153 -13.85 -14.05 -19.93
CA MET A 153 -12.46 -14.15 -19.44
C MET A 153 -12.24 -13.57 -18.04
N GLY A 154 -13.28 -13.02 -17.39
CA GLY A 154 -13.16 -12.41 -16.06
C GLY A 154 -12.44 -11.04 -16.05
N LEU A 155 -12.36 -10.36 -17.19
CA LEU A 155 -11.73 -9.05 -17.32
C LEU A 155 -12.76 -7.91 -17.09
N PRO A 156 -12.31 -6.72 -16.63
CA PRO A 156 -13.20 -5.58 -16.42
C PRO A 156 -13.79 -5.10 -17.76
N VAL A 157 -15.09 -4.79 -17.75
CA VAL A 157 -15.86 -4.34 -18.91
C VAL A 157 -16.62 -3.05 -18.59
N SER A 158 -16.79 -2.18 -19.58
CA SER A 158 -17.56 -0.95 -19.41
C SER A 158 -19.05 -1.28 -19.37
N GLU A 159 -19.76 -0.82 -18.34
CA GLU A 159 -21.21 -1.03 -18.18
C GLU A 159 -22.05 0.06 -18.88
N SER A 160 -21.42 1.11 -19.42
CA SER A 160 -22.15 2.19 -20.07
C SER A 160 -22.30 1.93 -21.58
N PRO A 161 -23.53 1.87 -22.13
CA PRO A 161 -23.76 1.73 -23.57
C PRO A 161 -23.35 2.98 -24.39
N SER A 162 -22.84 4.03 -23.73
CA SER A 162 -22.42 5.29 -24.33
C SER A 162 -20.89 5.45 -24.47
N SER A 163 -20.09 4.49 -24.01
CA SER A 163 -18.64 4.45 -24.28
C SER A 163 -18.37 3.52 -25.46
N PHE A 164 -18.87 3.88 -26.63
CA PHE A 164 -18.32 3.29 -27.85
C PHE A 164 -16.87 3.74 -27.96
N CYS A 165 -15.94 2.80 -27.99
CA CYS A 165 -14.58 3.10 -28.40
C CYS A 165 -14.64 3.62 -29.84
N GLU A 166 -14.11 4.83 -30.08
CA GLU A 166 -14.21 5.53 -31.38
C GLU A 166 -13.58 4.74 -32.53
N GLU A 167 -12.71 3.78 -32.23
CA GLU A 167 -12.03 2.89 -33.18
C GLU A 167 -12.79 1.59 -33.47
N CYS A 168 -13.90 1.31 -32.78
CA CYS A 168 -14.69 0.06 -32.88
C CYS A 168 -15.94 0.16 -33.78
N VAL A 169 -15.96 1.14 -34.67
CA VAL A 169 -17.08 1.41 -35.60
C VAL A 169 -17.16 0.35 -36.70
#